data_AF-A0A2S7T2C3-F1
#
_entry.id   AF-A0A2S7T2C3-F1
#
_cell.length_a   1.000
_cell.length_b   1.000
_cell.length_c   1.000
_cell.angle_alpha   90.00
_cell.angle_beta   90.00
_cell.angle_gamma   90.00
#
_symmetry.space_group_name_H-M   'P 1'
#
loop_
_entity.id
_entity.type
_entity.pdbx_description
1 polymer ?
#
loop_
_entity_poly.entity_id
_entity_poly.type
_entity_poly.pdbx_seq_one_letter_code
_entity_poly.pdbx_strand_id
1 'polypeptide(L)'
;MENENAALEPDPKDKMESYQSYRWIENGHILLWLIKDTCWSMEFKPGAIFMITPTVGVAMYILWRSRNSRVDLFHNIAVCMWITANSIWMLGEFYKHEFRPIAAVLFGIGLATLLVYYIFFFRKDRREELS
;
A
#
# COMPACT_ATOMS: atom_id res chain seq x y z
N MET A 1 -45.78 -3.29 -9.88
CA MET A 1 -44.65 -3.09 -8.95
C MET A 1 -43.39 -3.35 -9.76
N GLU A 2 -43.02 -2.34 -10.55
CA GLU A 2 -41.82 -2.37 -11.37
C GLU A 2 -40.60 -2.33 -10.45
N ASN A 3 -39.55 -2.99 -10.91
CA ASN A 3 -38.38 -3.40 -10.16
C ASN A 3 -37.63 -2.18 -9.60
N GLU A 4 -37.85 -1.83 -8.33
CA GLU A 4 -37.19 -0.74 -7.58
C GLU A 4 -35.72 -1.06 -7.22
N ASN A 5 -35.06 -1.90 -8.02
CA ASN A 5 -33.66 -2.32 -7.90
C ASN A 5 -32.95 -2.29 -9.26
N ALA A 6 -33.37 -1.42 -10.18
CA ALA A 6 -32.51 -1.03 -11.28
C ALA A 6 -31.35 -0.24 -10.67
N ALA A 7 -30.22 -0.92 -10.43
CA ALA A 7 -28.99 -0.31 -9.97
C ALA A 7 -28.69 0.90 -10.87
N LEU A 8 -28.94 2.10 -10.36
CA LEU A 8 -28.58 3.35 -11.01
C LEU A 8 -27.09 3.25 -11.31
N GLU A 9 -26.73 3.13 -12.58
CA GLU A 9 -25.33 3.19 -12.96
C GLU A 9 -24.77 4.52 -12.42
N PRO A 10 -23.65 4.50 -11.67
CA PRO A 10 -23.11 5.72 -11.08
C PRO A 10 -22.81 6.74 -12.20
N ASP A 11 -23.15 8.01 -11.98
CA ASP A 11 -22.88 9.10 -12.92
C ASP A 11 -21.38 9.06 -13.31
N PRO A 12 -21.03 9.18 -14.61
CA PRO A 12 -19.64 9.28 -15.05
C PRO A 12 -18.77 10.25 -14.24
N LYS A 13 -19.37 11.34 -13.72
CA LYS A 13 -18.69 12.30 -12.83
C LYS A 13 -18.33 11.70 -11.48
N ASP A 14 -19.23 10.92 -10.87
CA ASP A 14 -18.98 10.24 -9.60
C ASP A 14 -17.86 9.20 -9.72
N LYS A 15 -17.84 8.45 -10.84
CA LYS A 15 -16.75 7.52 -11.14
C LYS A 15 -15.42 8.28 -11.29
N MET A 16 -15.41 9.37 -12.05
CA MET A 16 -14.20 10.19 -12.27
C MET A 16 -13.66 10.79 -10.96
N GLU A 17 -14.52 11.35 -10.11
CA GLU A 17 -14.14 11.96 -8.83
C GLU A 17 -13.56 10.91 -7.86
N SER A 18 -14.15 9.71 -7.83
CA SER A 18 -13.64 8.60 -7.02
C SER A 18 -12.23 8.14 -7.47
N TYR A 19 -11.97 8.10 -8.78
CA TYR A 19 -10.67 7.78 -9.35
C TYR A 19 -9.61 8.84 -9.03
N GLN A 20 -9.95 10.12 -9.15
CA GLN A 20 -9.03 11.22 -8.81
C GLN A 20 -8.69 11.23 -7.32
N SER A 21 -9.70 11.01 -6.46
CA SER A 21 -9.52 10.92 -5.00
C SER A 21 -8.58 9.78 -4.63
N TYR A 22 -8.71 8.61 -5.28
CA TYR A 22 -7.85 7.47 -5.05
C TYR A 22 -6.37 7.78 -5.36
N ARG A 23 -6.10 8.40 -6.52
CA ARG A 23 -4.75 8.80 -6.92
C ARG A 23 -4.14 9.85 -6.00
N TRP A 24 -4.95 10.77 -5.49
CA TRP A 24 -4.48 11.77 -4.53
C TRP A 24 -4.01 11.12 -3.22
N ILE A 25 -4.72 10.10 -2.73
CA ILE A 25 -4.33 9.33 -1.54
C ILE A 25 -3.05 8.54 -1.78
N GLU A 26 -2.90 7.89 -2.94
CA GLU A 26 -1.65 7.19 -3.30
C GLU A 26 -0.45 8.16 -3.37
N ASN A 27 -0.62 9.33 -4.00
CA ASN A 27 0.43 10.34 -4.06
C ASN A 27 0.77 10.88 -2.65
N GLY A 28 -0.25 11.14 -1.83
CA GLY A 28 -0.09 11.58 -0.44
C GLY A 28 0.61 10.53 0.42
N HIS A 29 0.31 9.25 0.20
CA HIS A 29 0.97 8.14 0.86
C HIS A 29 2.48 8.09 0.57
N ILE A 30 2.86 8.20 -0.71
CA ILE A 30 4.27 8.22 -1.12
C ILE A 30 4.97 9.44 -0.51
N LEU A 31 4.32 10.61 -0.48
CA LEU A 31 4.86 11.80 0.16
C LEU A 31 5.11 11.58 1.66
N LEU A 32 4.15 11.02 2.39
CA LEU A 32 4.29 10.71 3.82
C LEU A 32 5.45 9.74 4.07
N TRP A 33 5.57 8.71 3.23
CA TRP A 33 6.67 7.76 3.30
C TRP A 33 8.03 8.44 3.09
N LEU A 34 8.16 9.30 2.08
CA LEU A 34 9.41 10.03 1.82
C LEU A 34 9.80 10.96 2.98
N ILE A 35 8.82 11.64 3.59
CA ILE A 35 9.09 12.51 4.75
C ILE A 35 9.56 11.66 5.94
N LYS A 36 8.90 10.53 6.22
CA LYS A 36 9.32 9.59 7.27
C LYS A 36 10.77 9.15 7.06
N ASP A 37 11.10 8.68 5.85
CA ASP A 37 12.41 8.13 5.54
C ASP A 37 13.50 9.23 5.52
N THR A 38 13.14 10.47 5.17
CA THR A 38 14.03 11.64 5.35
C THR A 38 14.31 11.89 6.82
N CYS A 39 13.29 11.87 7.70
CA CYS A 39 13.50 11.99 9.14
C CYS A 39 14.38 10.86 9.70
N TRP A 40 14.25 9.65 9.17
CA TRP A 40 15.12 8.53 9.52
C TRP A 40 16.57 8.76 9.08
N SER A 41 16.79 9.19 7.83
CA SER A 41 18.13 9.51 7.32
C SER A 41 18.80 10.66 8.07
N MET A 42 18.03 11.58 8.65
CA MET A 42 18.53 12.65 9.52
C MET A 42 18.71 12.22 10.99
N GLU A 43 18.48 10.94 11.30
CA GLU A 43 18.46 10.37 12.66
C GLU A 43 17.51 11.08 13.63
N PHE A 44 16.49 11.77 13.10
CA PHE A 44 15.52 12.51 13.90
C PHE A 44 14.45 11.58 14.50
N LYS A 45 14.82 10.92 15.59
CA LYS A 45 14.03 9.87 16.27
C LYS A 45 12.54 10.22 16.49
N PRO A 46 12.17 11.33 17.16
CA PRO A 46 10.77 11.59 17.48
C PRO A 46 9.93 11.86 16.22
N GLY A 47 10.46 12.59 15.23
CA GLY A 47 9.73 12.85 13.99
C GLY A 47 9.56 11.59 13.14
N ALA A 48 10.61 10.78 13.04
CA ALA A 48 10.57 9.53 12.32
C ALA A 48 9.56 8.53 12.94
N ILE A 49 9.52 8.41 14.28
CA ILE A 49 8.55 7.55 14.99
C ILE A 49 7.12 8.09 14.83
N PHE A 50 6.92 9.40 14.99
CA PHE A 50 5.60 10.02 14.81
C PHE A 50 5.05 9.77 13.40
N MET A 51 5.92 9.82 12.38
CA MET A 51 5.56 9.60 10.99
C MET A 51 5.26 8.12 10.64
N ILE A 52 5.61 7.14 11.48
CA ILE A 52 5.22 5.72 11.24
C ILE A 52 3.71 5.59 11.20
N THR A 53 3.01 6.17 12.19
CA THR A 53 1.56 6.05 12.35
C THR A 53 0.77 6.53 11.13
N PRO A 54 0.96 7.76 10.61
CA PRO A 54 0.27 8.21 9.41
C PRO A 54 0.69 7.43 8.16
N THR A 55 1.96 7.02 8.05
CA THR A 55 2.44 6.30 6.86
C THR A 55 1.85 4.89 6.76
N VAL A 56 1.89 4.11 7.86
CA VAL A 56 1.30 2.77 7.93
C VAL A 56 -0.22 2.85 7.89
N GLY A 57 -0.82 3.85 8.56
CA GLY A 57 -2.28 4.05 8.54
C GLY A 57 -2.81 4.28 7.13
N VAL A 58 -2.15 5.13 6.33
CA VAL A 58 -2.55 5.35 4.93
C VAL A 58 -2.27 4.12 4.07
N ALA A 59 -1.16 3.40 4.27
CA ALA A 59 -0.88 2.15 3.55
C ALA A 59 -2.00 1.12 3.77
N MET A 60 -2.42 0.94 5.03
CA MET A 60 -3.51 0.04 5.42
C MET A 60 -4.86 0.50 4.86
N TYR A 61 -5.10 1.81 4.81
CA TYR A 61 -6.31 2.38 4.21
C TYR A 61 -6.39 2.09 2.70
N ILE A 62 -5.30 2.32 1.96
CA ILE A 62 -5.19 2.01 0.53
C ILE A 62 -5.40 0.51 0.32
N LEU A 63 -4.76 -0.33 1.13
CA LEU A 63 -4.91 -1.78 1.10
C LEU A 63 -6.39 -2.19 1.27
N TRP A 64 -7.06 -1.69 2.30
CA TRP A 64 -8.47 -2.01 2.55
C TRP A 64 -9.39 -1.56 1.42
N ARG A 65 -9.11 -0.40 0.80
CA ARG A 65 -9.89 0.12 -0.31
C ARG A 65 -9.67 -0.68 -1.61
N SER A 66 -8.45 -1.14 -1.84
CA SER A 66 -8.05 -1.91 -3.03
C SER A 66 -8.58 -3.35 -3.08
N ARG A 67 -9.35 -3.80 -2.07
CA ARG A 67 -9.97 -5.14 -2.03
C ARG A 67 -10.83 -5.51 -3.24
N ASN A 68 -11.26 -4.52 -4.03
CA ASN A 68 -12.10 -4.73 -5.21
C ASN A 68 -11.30 -5.20 -6.43
N SER A 69 -9.99 -4.90 -6.48
CA SER A 69 -9.10 -5.25 -7.58
C SER A 69 -8.01 -6.18 -7.05
N ARG A 70 -7.92 -7.39 -7.62
CA ARG A 70 -6.91 -8.37 -7.17
C ARG A 70 -5.50 -7.85 -7.41
N VAL A 71 -5.27 -7.21 -8.56
CA VAL A 71 -3.98 -6.63 -8.93
C VAL A 71 -3.53 -5.63 -7.87
N ASP A 72 -4.38 -4.65 -7.58
CA ASP A 72 -4.06 -3.57 -6.64
C ASP A 72 -3.93 -4.12 -5.22
N LEU A 73 -4.73 -5.11 -4.84
CA LEU A 73 -4.64 -5.77 -3.54
C LEU A 73 -3.26 -6.39 -3.32
N PHE A 74 -2.76 -7.22 -4.25
CA PHE A 74 -1.44 -7.85 -4.09
C PHE A 74 -0.30 -6.82 -4.02
N HIS A 75 -0.37 -5.77 -4.84
CA HIS A 75 0.62 -4.69 -4.81
C HIS A 75 0.57 -3.93 -3.48
N ASN A 76 -0.63 -3.57 -3.01
CA ASN A 76 -0.80 -2.84 -1.77
C ASN A 76 -0.45 -3.67 -0.54
N ILE A 77 -0.65 -5.00 -0.56
CA ILE A 77 -0.15 -5.90 0.49
C ILE A 77 1.37 -5.83 0.53
N ALA A 78 2.04 -5.95 -0.62
CA ALA A 78 3.49 -5.90 -0.68
C ALA A 78 4.06 -4.56 -0.22
N VAL A 79 3.45 -3.44 -0.64
CA VAL A 79 3.81 -2.09 -0.18
C VAL A 79 3.59 -1.95 1.33
N CYS A 80 2.47 -2.44 1.86
CA CYS A 80 2.22 -2.40 3.29
C CYS A 80 3.28 -3.19 4.07
N MET A 81 3.60 -4.41 3.63
CA MET A 81 4.67 -5.21 4.23
C MET A 81 6.03 -4.51 4.16
N TRP A 82 6.33 -3.85 3.04
CA TRP A 82 7.57 -3.09 2.85
C TRP A 82 7.68 -1.93 3.85
N ILE A 83 6.61 -1.15 4.03
CA ILE A 83 6.59 0.00 4.94
C ILE A 83 6.67 -0.46 6.40
N THR A 84 6.01 -1.56 6.75
CA THR A 84 6.14 -2.17 8.07
C THR A 84 7.57 -2.66 8.32
N ALA A 85 8.18 -3.35 7.35
CA ALA A 85 9.57 -3.81 7.44
C ALA A 85 10.55 -2.64 7.64
N ASN A 86 10.40 -1.57 6.85
CA ASN A 86 11.19 -0.36 6.95
C ASN A 86 11.03 0.31 8.34
N SER A 87 9.80 0.36 8.86
CA SER A 87 9.52 0.90 10.19
C SER A 87 10.17 0.06 11.30
N ILE A 88 10.16 -1.28 11.18
CA ILE A 88 10.82 -2.18 12.14
C ILE A 88 12.34 -2.02 12.11
N TRP A 89 12.95 -1.92 10.92
CA TRP A 89 14.38 -1.66 10.80
C TRP A 89 14.75 -0.33 11.45
N MET A 90 14.02 0.74 11.14
CA MET A 90 14.23 2.06 11.72
C MET A 90 14.15 2.03 13.26
N LEU A 91 13.16 1.35 13.83
CA LEU A 91 13.07 1.16 15.29
C LEU A 91 14.29 0.41 15.83
N GLY A 92 14.75 -0.64 15.13
CA GLY A 92 15.97 -1.36 15.50
C GLY A 92 17.19 -0.44 15.62
N GLU A 93 17.36 0.49 14.68
CA GLU A 93 18.48 1.45 14.73
C GLU A 93 18.35 2.45 15.87
N PHE A 94 17.14 2.98 16.11
CA PHE A 94 16.93 3.95 17.19
C PHE A 94 17.12 3.37 18.58
N TYR A 95 16.72 2.11 18.78
CA TYR A 95 16.85 1.38 20.04
C TYR A 95 18.15 0.55 20.13
N LYS A 96 19.04 0.63 19.13
CA LYS A 96 20.28 -0.16 19.03
C LYS A 96 20.05 -1.67 19.23
N HIS A 97 18.92 -2.16 18.70
CA HIS A 97 18.52 -3.56 18.78
C HIS A 97 18.58 -4.20 17.38
N GLU A 98 18.97 -5.47 17.31
CA GLU A 98 19.16 -6.17 16.03
C GLU A 98 17.86 -6.65 15.40
N PHE A 99 16.98 -5.72 15.00
CA PHE A 99 15.76 -6.04 14.23
C PHE A 99 15.98 -6.13 12.72
N ARG A 100 17.22 -5.91 12.25
CA ARG A 100 17.58 -5.99 10.82
C ARG A 100 17.20 -7.34 10.17
N PRO A 101 17.45 -8.51 10.80
CA PRO A 101 17.06 -9.79 10.21
C PRO A 101 15.53 -9.92 10.07
N ILE A 102 14.76 -9.44 11.06
CA ILE A 102 13.29 -9.47 11.04
C ILE A 102 12.76 -8.59 9.91
N ALA A 103 13.31 -7.38 9.78
CA ALA A 103 12.96 -6.48 8.68
C ALA A 103 13.31 -7.09 7.31
N ALA A 104 14.49 -7.70 7.16
CA ALA A 104 14.90 -8.37 5.93
C ALA A 104 13.96 -9.51 5.54
N VAL A 105 13.51 -10.31 6.50
CA VAL A 105 12.50 -11.36 6.27
C VAL A 105 11.20 -10.75 5.78
N LEU A 106 10.71 -9.67 6.40
CA LEU A 106 9.48 -9.00 5.98
C LEU A 106 9.60 -8.38 4.58
N PHE A 107 10.74 -7.77 4.23
CA PHE A 107 11.02 -7.33 2.86
C PHE A 107 10.98 -8.50 1.88
N GLY A 108 11.57 -9.64 2.25
CA GLY A 108 11.53 -10.86 1.45
C GLY A 108 10.10 -11.35 1.21
N ILE A 109 9.23 -11.32 2.22
CA ILE A 109 7.82 -11.71 2.10
C ILE A 109 7.06 -10.75 1.18
N GLY A 110 7.27 -9.44 1.32
CA GLY A 110 6.66 -8.44 0.42
C GLY A 110 7.07 -8.66 -1.05
N LEU A 111 8.36 -8.89 -1.29
CA LEU A 111 8.88 -9.19 -2.62
C LEU A 111 8.34 -10.51 -3.17
N ALA A 112 8.31 -11.58 -2.35
CA ALA A 112 7.76 -12.87 -2.72
C ALA A 112 6.27 -12.76 -3.09
N THR A 113 5.51 -11.93 -2.37
CA THR A 113 4.09 -11.68 -2.66
C THR A 113 3.90 -11.09 -4.06
N LEU A 114 4.71 -10.09 -4.44
CA LEU A 114 4.70 -9.53 -5.80
C LEU A 114 5.15 -10.56 -6.84
N LEU A 115 6.21 -11.32 -6.57
CA LEU A 115 6.70 -12.34 -7.49
C LEU A 115 5.65 -13.41 -7.78
N VAL A 116 4.95 -13.88 -6.75
CA VAL A 116 3.83 -14.83 -6.91
C VAL A 116 2.73 -14.23 -7.77
N TYR A 117 2.36 -12.96 -7.52
CA TYR A 117 1.38 -12.26 -8.34
C TYR A 117 1.80 -12.21 -9.81
N TYR A 118 3.03 -11.77 -10.10
CA TYR A 118 3.53 -11.64 -11.48
C TYR A 118 3.72 -12.97 -12.21
N ILE A 119 4.07 -14.04 -11.51
CA ILE A 119 4.31 -15.35 -12.14
C ILE A 119 2.99 -16.06 -12.44
N PHE A 120 2.06 -16.07 -11.48
CA PHE A 120 0.86 -16.89 -11.56
C PHE A 120 -0.35 -16.14 -12.11
N PHE A 121 -0.55 -14.88 -11.73
CA PHE A 121 -1.78 -14.14 -12.02
C PHE A 121 -1.67 -13.21 -13.21
N PHE A 122 -0.48 -12.68 -13.50
CA PHE A 122 -0.25 -11.77 -14.63
C PHE A 122 -0.65 -12.35 -16.00
N ARG A 123 -0.51 -13.67 -16.22
CA ARG A 123 -0.93 -14.31 -17.48
C ARG A 123 -2.44 -14.47 -17.58
N LYS A 124 -3.15 -14.54 -16.45
CA LYS A 124 -4.60 -14.73 -16.38
C LYS A 124 -5.31 -13.39 -16.51
N ASP A 125 -4.88 -12.39 -15.74
CA ASP A 125 -5.47 -11.05 -15.76
C ASP A 125 -5.30 -10.39 -17.15
N ARG A 126 -4.11 -10.52 -17.77
CA ARG A 126 -3.87 -10.01 -19.14
C ARG A 126 -4.75 -10.69 -20.21
N ARG A 127 -5.23 -11.91 -19.96
CA ARG A 127 -6.10 -12.65 -20.90
C ARG A 127 -7.56 -12.22 -20.77
N GLU A 128 -8.00 -11.88 -19.55
CA GLU A 128 -9.35 -11.36 -19.27
C GLU A 128 -9.53 -9.92 -19.79
N GLU A 129 -8.48 -9.09 -19.82
CA GLU A 129 -8.54 -7.75 -20.45
C GLU A 129 -8.64 -7.78 -21.98
N LEU A 130 -8.21 -8.88 -22.62
CA LEU A 130 -8.17 -9.02 -24.09
C LEU A 130 -9.40 -9.73 -24.67
N SER A 131 -10.33 -10.21 -23.83
CA SER A 131 -11.55 -10.95 -24.22
C SER A 131 -12.80 -10.10 -24.04
#